data_AF-A0A926A601-F1
#
_entry.id   AF-A0A926A601-F1
#
_cell.length_a   1.000
_cell.length_b   1.000
_cell.length_c   1.000
_cell.angle_alpha   90.00
_cell.angle_beta   90.00
_cell.angle_gamma   90.00
#
_symmetry.space_group_name_H-M   'P 1'
#
loop_
_entity.id
_entity.type
_entity.pdbx_description
1 polymer ?
#
loop_
_entity_poly.entity_id
_entity_poly.type
_entity_poly.pdbx_seq_one_letter_code
_entity_poly.pdbx_strand_id
1 'polypeptide(L)'
;MVDVSARARRRAALARVGEFVPASTEDRFGTAEVFPQPSCPPEPEQTVGRARRMRMLGLADIEELAERPPLDDRTGPIARIPAITAPEVEDPTGPIPVVAPVAVPVPDDLTAPIAVVRAVPPQRTRSVAVRATVLAVLIALVGGGASALAMDKTVVLSVDGQERTIHTFAGDVAGALAAAGMTPAPQDRVAPALPTELADGDYITFDRARPLTLMEGGSERQIWTTAASVQDALAGLGMEAAPIQMSTSPDAVIPLAGLSLELSVPRNITLADGPAAQAPLTTTAGTVAGLLAEQGITLGPDDVAVPSPDTALADGIAVQIVRNGEGEVIETRQIAPPEQIIEDPETPRGEREVVDPGRPGEQSAVVRVYVQNGQEVRREQVRAGSSTPPSPRVVKVGTGDEPEPEPEEE
;
A
#
# COMPACT_ATOMS: atom_id res chain seq x y z
N MET A 1 41.61 2.34 -31.21
CA MET A 1 40.53 2.17 -30.24
C MET A 1 40.66 0.75 -29.72
N VAL A 2 41.33 0.58 -28.58
CA VAL A 2 41.68 -0.75 -28.03
C VAL A 2 40.84 -0.95 -26.78
N ASP A 3 40.03 -2.01 -26.82
CA ASP A 3 39.11 -2.46 -25.78
C ASP A 3 39.89 -2.91 -24.54
N VAL A 4 39.69 -2.21 -23.42
CA VAL A 4 40.40 -2.42 -22.14
C VAL A 4 39.62 -3.36 -21.20
N SER A 5 38.45 -3.87 -21.61
CA SER A 5 37.55 -4.61 -20.71
C SER A 5 37.96 -6.07 -20.41
N ALA A 6 38.96 -6.61 -21.10
CA ALA A 6 39.27 -8.05 -21.03
C ALA A 6 40.36 -8.49 -20.03
N ARG A 7 41.09 -7.58 -19.36
CA ARG A 7 42.26 -7.97 -18.50
C ARG A 7 42.03 -7.96 -16.99
N ALA A 8 40.89 -7.46 -16.50
CA ALA A 8 40.63 -7.38 -15.05
C ALA A 8 40.08 -8.67 -14.41
N ARG A 9 39.62 -9.66 -15.19
CA ARG A 9 38.94 -10.86 -14.64
C ARG A 9 39.84 -12.05 -14.30
N ARG A 10 41.18 -11.94 -14.35
CA ARG A 10 42.10 -13.07 -14.13
C ARG A 10 43.04 -12.98 -12.93
N ARG A 11 42.89 -12.00 -12.04
CA ARG A 11 43.79 -11.85 -10.87
C ARG A 11 43.14 -11.74 -9.49
N ALA A 12 41.84 -12.04 -9.36
CA ALA A 12 41.11 -12.01 -8.09
C ALA A 12 40.81 -13.41 -7.51
N ALA A 13 41.63 -14.42 -7.82
CA ALA A 13 41.48 -15.77 -7.30
C ALA A 13 42.84 -16.34 -6.88
N LEU A 14 43.49 -15.73 -5.88
CA LEU A 14 44.59 -16.32 -5.10
C LEU A 14 45.03 -15.33 -4.01
N ALA A 15 44.40 -15.39 -2.84
CA ALA A 15 45.01 -15.14 -1.52
C ALA A 15 43.90 -15.16 -0.45
N ARG A 16 43.59 -16.37 0.04
CA ARG A 16 43.01 -16.56 1.38
C ARG A 16 44.15 -16.55 2.41
N VAL A 17 43.74 -16.29 3.66
CA VAL A 17 44.39 -16.62 4.94
C VAL A 17 45.37 -15.58 5.49
N GLY A 18 45.04 -15.06 6.68
CA GLY A 18 45.91 -14.19 7.45
C GLY A 18 45.19 -13.43 8.56
N GLU A 19 44.51 -14.16 9.44
CA GLU A 19 43.97 -13.67 10.71
C GLU A 19 45.11 -13.12 11.59
N PHE A 20 45.03 -11.86 12.02
CA PHE A 20 45.88 -11.34 13.08
C PHE A 20 45.17 -10.23 13.89
N VAL A 21 45.08 -10.46 15.19
CA VAL A 21 44.58 -9.61 16.29
C VAL A 21 45.53 -9.91 17.47
N PRO A 22 45.78 -9.04 18.47
CA PRO A 22 45.63 -7.58 18.61
C PRO A 22 46.94 -6.89 19.11
N ALA A 23 46.95 -5.55 19.19
CA ALA A 23 47.60 -4.85 20.31
C ALA A 23 47.01 -3.44 20.50
N SER A 24 46.53 -3.22 21.73
CA SER A 24 46.06 -1.97 22.31
C SER A 24 47.16 -0.91 22.42
N THR A 25 46.83 0.37 22.21
CA THR A 25 47.36 1.49 23.01
C THR A 25 46.39 2.68 22.92
N GLU A 26 45.95 3.13 24.09
CA GLU A 26 45.16 4.34 24.35
C GLU A 26 46.04 5.62 24.27
N ASP A 27 45.52 6.70 23.70
CA ASP A 27 45.51 8.08 24.26
C ASP A 27 44.80 9.01 23.25
N ARG A 28 43.58 9.49 23.50
CA ARG A 28 43.10 10.62 24.33
C ARG A 28 43.30 12.03 23.74
N PHE A 29 42.17 12.76 23.80
CA PHE A 29 41.88 14.19 23.58
C PHE A 29 41.67 14.63 22.11
N GLY A 30 40.59 15.30 21.72
CA GLY A 30 39.46 15.83 22.47
C GLY A 30 38.38 16.47 21.57
N THR A 31 37.14 16.43 22.07
CA THR A 31 36.07 17.45 22.01
C THR A 31 35.84 18.26 20.71
N ALA A 32 34.70 18.00 20.06
CA ALA A 32 33.90 19.02 19.37
C ALA A 32 32.41 18.67 19.47
N GLU A 33 31.58 19.71 19.52
CA GLU A 33 30.26 19.73 20.14
C GLU A 33 29.13 19.05 19.35
N VAL A 34 28.21 18.47 20.12
CA VAL A 34 26.97 17.84 19.69
C VAL A 34 25.87 18.91 19.61
N PHE A 35 25.27 19.08 18.42
CA PHE A 35 24.00 19.81 18.26
C PHE A 35 22.81 18.88 18.54
N PRO A 36 21.80 19.32 19.32
CA PRO A 36 20.65 18.49 19.68
C PRO A 36 19.63 18.36 18.54
N GLN A 37 19.20 17.13 18.28
CA GLN A 37 18.05 16.79 17.43
C GLN A 37 16.73 17.03 18.18
N PRO A 38 15.66 17.52 17.53
CA PRO A 38 14.35 17.70 18.16
C PRO A 38 13.66 16.36 18.45
N SER A 39 13.14 16.26 19.67
CA SER A 39 12.41 15.13 20.26
C SER A 39 11.12 14.78 19.51
N CYS A 40 11.00 13.52 19.11
CA CYS A 40 9.75 12.88 18.69
C CYS A 40 8.96 12.44 19.96
N PRO A 41 7.62 12.61 20.03
CA PRO A 41 6.81 12.12 21.15
C PRO A 41 6.61 10.59 21.08
N PRO A 42 6.44 9.90 22.22
CA PRO A 42 6.30 8.44 22.26
C PRO A 42 4.91 7.96 21.86
N GLU A 43 4.84 6.89 21.07
CA GLU A 43 3.63 6.09 20.82
C GLU A 43 3.20 5.31 22.07
N PRO A 44 1.89 5.05 22.26
CA PRO A 44 1.38 4.33 23.42
C PRO A 44 1.65 2.81 23.33
N GLU A 45 2.08 2.26 24.47
CA GLU A 45 2.35 0.85 24.74
C GLU A 45 1.17 -0.06 24.35
N GLN A 46 1.40 -1.00 23.43
CA GLN A 46 0.51 -2.14 23.23
C GLN A 46 0.92 -3.30 24.15
N THR A 47 0.03 -3.58 25.09
CA THR A 47 0.03 -4.69 26.03
C THR A 47 0.26 -6.04 25.34
N VAL A 48 1.35 -6.72 25.70
CA VAL A 48 1.68 -8.09 25.22
C VAL A 48 0.70 -9.10 25.83
N GLY A 49 -0.27 -9.52 25.02
CA GLY A 49 -1.14 -10.67 25.29
C GLY A 49 -0.43 -11.99 24.96
N ARG A 50 -0.41 -12.92 25.93
CA ARG A 50 0.24 -14.24 25.87
C ARG A 50 -0.05 -15.03 24.59
N ALA A 51 1.01 -15.33 23.84
CA ALA A 51 0.98 -16.31 22.74
C ALA A 51 0.75 -17.74 23.27
N ARG A 52 -0.37 -18.37 22.86
CA ARG A 52 -0.53 -19.82 22.93
C ARG A 52 0.20 -20.44 21.75
N ARG A 53 1.19 -21.30 22.04
CA ARG A 53 1.84 -22.17 21.05
C ARG A 53 0.79 -23.09 20.41
N MET A 54 0.57 -22.93 19.11
CA MET A 54 -0.11 -23.94 18.30
C MET A 54 0.95 -24.69 17.48
N ARG A 55 0.99 -26.01 17.66
CA ARG A 55 1.88 -26.95 16.98
C ARG A 55 1.57 -26.92 15.48
N MET A 56 2.59 -26.73 14.66
CA MET A 56 2.56 -27.11 13.24
C MET A 56 2.40 -28.62 13.13
N LEU A 57 1.38 -29.08 12.40
CA LEU A 57 1.34 -30.40 11.80
C LEU A 57 1.94 -30.28 10.39
N GLY A 58 2.94 -31.11 10.12
CA GLY A 58 3.72 -31.08 8.89
C GLY A 58 3.00 -31.73 7.71
N LEU A 59 3.41 -31.30 6.52
CA LEU A 59 3.12 -31.91 5.22
C LEU A 59 3.63 -33.35 5.15
N ALA A 60 2.80 -34.31 5.55
CA ALA A 60 2.85 -35.70 5.13
C ALA A 60 1.61 -36.39 5.72
N ASP A 61 0.45 -36.25 5.06
CA ASP A 61 -0.76 -37.08 5.27
C ASP A 61 -1.89 -36.63 4.31
N ILE A 62 -1.59 -36.37 3.02
CA ILE A 62 -2.62 -36.18 1.98
C ILE A 62 -2.19 -36.87 0.69
N GLU A 63 -2.00 -38.18 0.78
CA GLU A 63 -2.13 -39.09 -0.35
C GLU A 63 -2.76 -40.35 0.25
N GLU A 64 -3.90 -40.78 -0.31
CA GLU A 64 -4.73 -41.93 0.11
C GLU A 64 -6.11 -41.57 0.69
N LEU A 65 -7.01 -41.11 -0.19
CA LEU A 65 -8.47 -41.32 -0.08
C LEU A 65 -9.13 -41.04 -1.44
N ALA A 66 -8.68 -41.80 -2.44
CA ALA A 66 -9.37 -41.96 -3.71
C ALA A 66 -10.12 -43.29 -3.68
N GLU A 67 -11.25 -43.35 -2.97
CA GLU A 67 -12.23 -44.41 -3.18
C GLU A 67 -13.64 -43.93 -2.80
N ARG A 68 -14.45 -43.72 -3.84
CA ARG A 68 -15.88 -43.40 -3.73
C ARG A 68 -16.62 -44.63 -3.18
N PRO A 69 -17.46 -44.52 -2.14
CA PRO A 69 -18.38 -45.60 -1.83
C PRO A 69 -19.46 -45.68 -2.93
N PRO A 70 -19.92 -46.89 -3.30
CA PRO A 70 -21.04 -47.06 -4.23
C PRO A 70 -22.35 -46.55 -3.60
N LEU A 71 -23.21 -45.98 -4.44
CA LEU A 71 -24.56 -45.53 -4.12
C LEU A 71 -25.35 -46.62 -3.38
N ASP A 72 -25.90 -46.29 -2.22
CA ASP A 72 -26.88 -47.12 -1.51
C ASP A 72 -28.27 -46.93 -2.13
N ASP A 73 -28.91 -48.03 -2.52
CA ASP A 73 -30.18 -48.08 -3.29
C ASP A 73 -31.42 -47.90 -2.38
N ARG A 74 -31.29 -47.07 -1.35
CA ARG A 74 -32.32 -46.81 -0.34
C ARG A 74 -32.73 -45.34 -0.28
N THR A 75 -33.03 -44.76 -1.43
CA THR A 75 -33.94 -43.61 -1.49
C THR A 75 -34.85 -43.81 -2.69
N GLY A 76 -36.14 -44.05 -2.44
CA GLY A 76 -37.15 -44.16 -3.49
C GLY A 76 -37.23 -42.88 -4.36
N PRO A 77 -37.95 -42.94 -5.49
CA PRO A 77 -37.99 -41.83 -6.44
C PRO A 77 -38.46 -40.54 -5.77
N ILE A 78 -37.68 -39.47 -5.97
CA ILE A 78 -38.01 -38.11 -5.53
C ILE A 78 -39.34 -37.71 -6.20
N ALA A 79 -40.37 -37.48 -5.39
CA ALA A 79 -41.66 -37.03 -5.88
C ALA A 79 -41.50 -35.66 -6.57
N ARG A 80 -41.91 -35.58 -7.84
CA ARG A 80 -42.06 -34.31 -8.57
C ARG A 80 -43.06 -33.44 -7.80
N ILE A 81 -42.63 -32.26 -7.38
CA ILE A 81 -43.51 -31.18 -6.91
C ILE A 81 -44.34 -30.74 -8.13
N PRO A 82 -45.69 -30.83 -8.12
CA PRO A 82 -46.50 -30.29 -9.20
C PRO A 82 -46.48 -28.75 -9.13
N ALA A 83 -46.47 -28.13 -10.31
CA ALA A 83 -46.60 -26.69 -10.49
C ALA A 83 -47.90 -26.18 -9.86
N ILE A 84 -47.80 -25.07 -9.12
CA ILE A 84 -48.96 -24.36 -8.58
C ILE A 84 -49.62 -23.60 -9.74
N THR A 85 -50.69 -24.17 -10.28
CA THR A 85 -51.63 -23.47 -11.17
C THR A 85 -52.50 -22.54 -10.31
N ALA A 86 -52.68 -21.29 -10.77
CA ALA A 86 -53.58 -20.32 -10.14
C ALA A 86 -55.02 -20.86 -10.06
N PRO A 87 -55.78 -20.59 -8.97
CA PRO A 87 -57.18 -21.01 -8.92
C PRO A 87 -58.05 -20.13 -9.82
N GLU A 88 -58.78 -20.80 -10.70
CA GLU A 88 -59.91 -20.31 -11.48
C GLU A 88 -61.02 -19.80 -10.53
N VAL A 89 -61.66 -18.69 -10.90
CA VAL A 89 -62.82 -18.13 -10.20
C VAL A 89 -64.05 -18.97 -10.56
N GLU A 90 -64.51 -19.81 -9.63
CA GLU A 90 -65.84 -20.41 -9.68
C GLU A 90 -66.83 -19.60 -8.84
N ASP A 91 -67.95 -19.24 -9.46
CA ASP A 91 -69.12 -18.56 -8.91
C ASP A 91 -70.00 -19.57 -8.12
N PRO A 92 -70.18 -19.42 -6.79
CA PRO A 92 -71.09 -20.28 -6.05
C PRO A 92 -72.49 -19.66 -5.97
N THR A 93 -73.30 -19.88 -7.01
CA THR A 93 -74.76 -19.88 -6.88
C THR A 93 -75.18 -21.15 -6.12
N GLY A 94 -75.39 -21.03 -4.81
CA GLY A 94 -75.92 -22.09 -3.94
C GLY A 94 -76.87 -21.52 -2.86
N PRO A 95 -77.98 -22.19 -2.52
CA PRO A 95 -79.03 -21.62 -1.68
C PRO A 95 -78.61 -21.49 -0.20
N ILE A 96 -78.95 -20.35 0.39
CA ILE A 96 -78.72 -19.99 1.79
C ILE A 96 -79.54 -20.92 2.71
N PRO A 97 -78.96 -21.54 3.75
CA PRO A 97 -79.73 -22.33 4.71
C PRO A 97 -80.60 -21.42 5.60
N VAL A 98 -81.90 -21.71 5.62
CA VAL A 98 -82.90 -21.07 6.48
C VAL A 98 -82.69 -21.52 7.93
N VAL A 99 -82.34 -20.58 8.81
CA VAL A 99 -82.30 -20.80 10.26
C VAL A 99 -83.73 -20.73 10.81
N ALA A 100 -84.17 -21.81 11.46
CA ALA A 100 -85.46 -21.88 12.16
C ALA A 100 -85.48 -20.95 13.39
N PRO A 101 -86.61 -20.30 13.72
CA PRO A 101 -86.69 -19.43 14.88
C PRO A 101 -86.66 -20.24 16.19
N VAL A 102 -85.72 -19.91 17.05
CA VAL A 102 -85.66 -20.38 18.45
C VAL A 102 -86.82 -19.76 19.22
N ALA A 103 -87.67 -20.60 19.80
CA ALA A 103 -88.78 -20.19 20.65
C ALA A 103 -88.26 -19.67 22.00
N VAL A 104 -88.69 -18.47 22.37
CA VAL A 104 -88.47 -17.88 23.70
C VAL A 104 -89.55 -18.43 24.65
N PRO A 105 -89.21 -19.11 25.76
CA PRO A 105 -90.21 -19.44 26.76
C PRO A 105 -90.59 -18.18 27.56
N VAL A 106 -91.88 -17.85 27.51
CA VAL A 106 -92.52 -16.87 28.40
C VAL A 106 -92.85 -17.60 29.71
N PRO A 107 -92.34 -17.18 30.88
CA PRO A 107 -92.85 -17.66 32.15
C PRO A 107 -94.12 -16.90 32.54
N ASP A 108 -95.23 -17.63 32.61
CA ASP A 108 -96.42 -17.24 33.37
C ASP A 108 -96.10 -17.37 34.87
N ASP A 109 -96.02 -16.24 35.58
CA ASP A 109 -96.56 -16.16 36.93
C ASP A 109 -96.70 -14.70 37.41
N LEU A 110 -97.95 -14.27 37.52
CA LEU A 110 -98.39 -13.06 38.19
C LEU A 110 -98.68 -13.41 39.65
N THR A 111 -97.73 -13.24 40.58
CA THR A 111 -97.98 -12.74 41.96
C THR A 111 -96.73 -12.80 42.84
N ALA A 112 -96.19 -11.63 43.22
CA ALA A 112 -95.42 -11.46 44.45
C ALA A 112 -95.45 -9.98 44.91
N PRO A 113 -95.50 -9.72 46.23
CA PRO A 113 -95.85 -8.41 46.78
C PRO A 113 -94.71 -7.38 46.72
N ILE A 114 -95.13 -6.11 46.68
CA ILE A 114 -94.32 -4.89 46.73
C ILE A 114 -93.38 -4.93 47.94
N ALA A 115 -92.08 -5.07 47.69
CA ALA A 115 -91.03 -4.91 48.69
C ALA A 115 -90.55 -3.45 48.72
N VAL A 116 -90.69 -2.85 49.90
CA VAL A 116 -90.35 -1.48 50.25
C VAL A 116 -88.88 -1.16 49.97
N VAL A 117 -88.66 -0.02 49.32
CA VAL A 117 -87.38 0.64 49.05
C VAL A 117 -86.55 0.74 50.34
N ARG A 118 -85.38 0.10 50.36
CA ARG A 118 -84.32 0.40 51.33
C ARG A 118 -83.24 1.21 50.62
N ALA A 119 -83.09 2.47 51.03
CA ALA A 119 -82.08 3.37 50.50
C ALA A 119 -80.66 2.81 50.72
N VAL A 120 -79.95 2.59 49.62
CA VAL A 120 -78.50 2.33 49.61
C VAL A 120 -77.80 3.68 49.87
N PRO A 121 -76.92 3.81 50.87
CA PRO A 121 -76.18 5.05 51.08
C PRO A 121 -75.23 5.33 49.89
N PRO A 122 -75.02 6.60 49.50
CA PRO A 122 -74.22 6.91 48.32
C PRO A 122 -72.78 6.43 48.51
N GLN A 123 -72.31 5.56 47.61
CA GLN A 123 -70.91 5.21 47.52
C GLN A 123 -70.12 6.48 47.17
N ARG A 124 -69.33 6.94 48.15
CA ARG A 124 -68.36 8.04 48.03
C ARG A 124 -67.47 7.80 46.81
N THR A 125 -67.58 8.69 45.84
CA THR A 125 -66.86 8.67 44.57
C THR A 125 -65.35 8.81 44.78
N ARG A 126 -64.63 7.69 44.80
CA ARG A 126 -63.15 7.66 44.60
C ARG A 126 -62.80 7.93 43.13
N SER A 127 -63.37 8.96 42.51
CA SER A 127 -63.35 9.06 41.04
C SER A 127 -62.68 10.30 40.46
N VAL A 128 -62.25 11.30 41.25
CA VAL A 128 -61.58 12.47 40.68
C VAL A 128 -60.09 12.20 40.46
N ALA A 129 -59.40 11.63 41.45
CA ALA A 129 -57.97 11.32 41.32
C ALA A 129 -57.69 10.27 40.22
N VAL A 130 -58.50 9.20 40.15
CA VAL A 130 -58.37 8.15 39.12
C VAL A 130 -58.68 8.69 37.72
N ARG A 131 -59.71 9.55 37.58
CA ARG A 131 -60.02 10.18 36.29
C ARG A 131 -58.94 11.19 35.87
N ALA A 132 -58.36 11.92 36.82
CA ALA A 132 -57.24 12.83 36.56
C ALA A 132 -55.99 12.08 36.10
N THR A 133 -55.64 10.96 36.73
CA THR A 133 -54.51 10.12 36.29
C THR A 133 -54.75 9.48 34.93
N VAL A 134 -55.97 8.98 34.66
CA VAL A 134 -56.31 8.41 33.34
C VAL A 134 -56.26 9.48 32.25
N LEU A 135 -56.75 10.70 32.53
CA LEU A 135 -56.68 11.82 31.59
C LEU A 135 -55.22 12.24 31.35
N ALA A 136 -54.38 12.31 32.39
CA ALA A 136 -52.97 12.63 32.25
C ALA A 136 -52.21 11.59 31.40
N VAL A 137 -52.49 10.29 31.61
CA VAL A 137 -51.92 9.22 30.78
C VAL A 137 -52.41 9.31 29.34
N LEU A 138 -53.70 9.59 29.10
CA LEU A 138 -54.22 9.78 27.75
C LEU A 138 -53.61 11.00 27.05
N ILE A 139 -53.43 12.12 27.74
CA ILE A 139 -52.76 13.32 27.19
C ILE A 139 -51.29 13.01 26.89
N ALA A 140 -50.60 12.28 27.77
CA ALA A 140 -49.22 11.86 27.53
C ALA A 140 -49.11 10.87 26.35
N LEU A 141 -50.09 9.98 26.18
CA LEU A 141 -50.10 8.98 25.11
C LEU A 141 -50.46 9.61 23.75
N VAL A 142 -51.42 10.54 23.71
CA VAL A 142 -51.78 11.32 22.51
C VAL A 142 -50.68 12.32 22.17
N GLY A 143 -50.17 13.07 23.14
CA GLY A 143 -49.09 14.03 22.95
C GLY A 143 -47.77 13.37 22.55
N GLY A 144 -47.38 12.30 23.24
CA GLY A 144 -46.19 11.51 22.92
C GLY A 144 -46.29 10.80 21.58
N GLY A 145 -47.47 10.28 21.22
CA GLY A 145 -47.72 9.65 19.92
C GLY A 145 -47.62 10.63 18.75
N ALA A 146 -48.15 11.85 18.90
CA ALA A 146 -48.05 12.89 17.87
C ALA A 146 -46.61 13.40 17.68
N SER A 147 -45.83 13.53 18.76
CA SER A 147 -44.41 13.93 18.68
C SER A 147 -43.53 12.88 18.00
N ALA A 148 -43.85 11.58 18.14
CA ALA A 148 -43.11 10.52 17.47
C ALA A 148 -43.26 10.59 15.94
N LEU A 149 -44.47 10.83 15.43
CA LEU A 149 -44.71 10.94 13.98
C LEU A 149 -44.03 12.16 13.35
N ALA A 150 -43.82 13.23 14.11
CA ALA A 150 -43.11 14.44 13.63
C ALA A 150 -41.59 14.27 13.57
N MET A 151 -41.05 13.19 14.14
CA MET A 151 -39.62 12.87 14.14
C MET A 151 -39.24 11.85 13.06
N ASP A 152 -40.24 11.22 12.42
CA ASP A 152 -40.03 10.27 11.33
C ASP A 152 -39.60 11.01 10.07
N LYS A 153 -38.41 10.70 9.58
CA LYS A 153 -37.86 11.29 8.37
C LYS A 153 -37.94 10.33 7.22
N THR A 154 -38.41 10.82 6.08
CA THR A 154 -38.36 10.08 4.82
C THR A 154 -37.11 10.48 4.06
N VAL A 155 -36.20 9.55 3.82
CA VAL A 155 -34.89 9.82 3.22
C VAL A 155 -34.66 8.89 2.04
N VAL A 156 -34.07 9.41 0.97
CA VAL A 156 -33.66 8.60 -0.18
C VAL A 156 -32.24 8.12 0.06
N LEU A 157 -32.06 6.81 0.20
CA LEU A 157 -30.77 6.17 0.37
C LEU A 157 -30.40 5.42 -0.92
N SER A 158 -29.35 5.88 -1.59
CA SER A 158 -28.73 5.20 -2.73
C SER A 158 -27.60 4.30 -2.25
N VAL A 159 -27.73 3.00 -2.46
CA VAL A 159 -26.75 1.99 -2.04
C VAL A 159 -26.13 1.37 -3.28
N ASP A 160 -24.85 1.64 -3.53
CA ASP A 160 -24.15 1.22 -4.74
C ASP A 160 -24.94 1.60 -6.03
N GLY A 161 -25.52 2.81 -6.05
CA GLY A 161 -26.35 3.31 -7.15
C GLY A 161 -27.79 2.79 -7.19
N GLN A 162 -28.20 1.90 -6.28
CA GLN A 162 -29.59 1.47 -6.16
C GLN A 162 -30.35 2.33 -5.13
N GLU A 163 -31.32 3.09 -5.61
CA GLU A 163 -32.13 3.96 -4.75
C GLU A 163 -33.22 3.20 -4.00
N ARG A 164 -33.35 3.51 -2.71
CA ARG A 164 -34.45 3.06 -1.87
C ARG A 164 -34.85 4.17 -0.92
N THR A 165 -36.15 4.29 -0.66
CA THR A 165 -36.67 5.22 0.35
C THR A 165 -36.71 4.52 1.70
N ILE A 166 -36.13 5.15 2.72
CA ILE A 166 -36.13 4.65 4.10
C ILE A 166 -36.80 5.66 5.03
N HIS A 167 -37.40 5.13 6.09
CA HIS A 167 -37.93 5.91 7.20
C HIS A 167 -36.96 5.80 8.38
N THR A 168 -36.62 6.93 9.00
CA THR A 168 -35.66 6.96 10.11
C THR A 168 -35.95 8.06 11.11
N PHE A 169 -35.70 7.79 12.39
CA PHE A 169 -35.74 8.78 13.47
C PHE A 169 -34.34 9.38 13.75
N ALA A 170 -33.32 8.95 13.01
CA ALA A 170 -31.95 9.42 13.23
C ALA A 170 -31.82 10.93 13.02
N GLY A 171 -30.90 11.53 13.78
CA GLY A 171 -30.56 12.94 13.65
C GLY A 171 -29.48 13.23 12.60
N ASP A 172 -28.73 12.21 12.19
CA ASP A 172 -27.59 12.32 11.29
C ASP A 172 -27.50 11.14 10.31
N VAL A 173 -26.60 11.27 9.32
CA VAL A 173 -26.34 10.25 8.30
C VAL A 173 -25.85 8.94 8.94
N ALA A 174 -24.96 9.01 9.94
CA ALA A 174 -24.42 7.83 10.63
C ALA A 174 -25.52 7.00 11.28
N GLY A 175 -26.41 7.65 12.02
CA GLY A 175 -27.54 7.01 12.67
C GLY A 175 -28.54 6.43 11.68
N ALA A 176 -28.78 7.11 10.55
CA ALA A 176 -29.67 6.60 9.51
C ALA A 176 -29.12 5.34 8.84
N LEU A 177 -27.82 5.30 8.53
CA LEU A 177 -27.17 4.10 7.99
C LEU A 177 -27.17 2.95 9.02
N ALA A 178 -26.86 3.23 10.28
CA ALA A 178 -26.90 2.24 11.35
C ALA A 178 -28.31 1.65 11.55
N ALA A 179 -29.35 2.50 11.52
CA ALA A 179 -30.75 2.08 11.58
C ALA A 179 -31.14 1.19 10.38
N ALA A 180 -30.54 1.43 9.22
CA ALA A 180 -30.70 0.61 8.02
C ALA A 180 -29.82 -0.66 8.01
N GLY A 181 -29.11 -0.95 9.11
CA GLY A 181 -28.24 -2.12 9.26
C GLY A 181 -26.90 -2.00 8.52
N MET A 182 -26.46 -0.78 8.24
CA MET A 182 -25.24 -0.50 7.46
C MET A 182 -24.15 0.10 8.35
N THR A 183 -22.94 -0.44 8.23
CA THR A 183 -21.75 0.03 8.93
C THR A 183 -20.68 0.42 7.92
N PRO A 184 -20.51 1.71 7.62
CA PRO A 184 -19.53 2.19 6.65
C PRO A 184 -18.10 1.84 7.07
N ALA A 185 -17.33 1.27 6.15
CA ALA A 185 -15.89 1.08 6.29
C ALA A 185 -15.13 2.38 5.93
N PRO A 186 -13.87 2.55 6.37
CA PRO A 186 -13.06 3.73 6.04
C PRO A 186 -12.86 3.98 4.55
N GLN A 187 -12.94 2.91 3.73
CA GLN A 187 -12.78 2.98 2.28
C GLN A 187 -14.09 3.30 1.54
N ASP A 188 -15.24 3.14 2.21
CA ASP A 188 -16.55 3.39 1.61
C ASP A 188 -16.76 4.89 1.38
N ARG A 189 -17.56 5.21 0.36
CA ARG A 189 -17.98 6.58 0.11
C ARG A 189 -19.35 6.81 0.72
N VAL A 190 -19.43 7.79 1.61
CA VAL A 190 -20.69 8.29 2.17
C VAL A 190 -20.84 9.77 1.86
N ALA A 191 -21.94 10.16 1.25
CA ALA A 191 -22.28 11.55 0.99
C ALA A 191 -23.76 11.80 1.32
N PRO A 192 -24.12 12.78 2.14
CA PRO A 192 -23.25 13.67 2.93
C PRO A 192 -22.38 12.95 3.97
N ALA A 193 -21.46 13.67 4.62
CA ALA A 193 -20.56 13.07 5.62
C ALA A 193 -21.34 12.49 6.81
N LEU A 194 -20.80 11.47 7.46
CA LEU A 194 -21.44 10.73 8.57
C LEU A 194 -22.08 11.60 9.68
N PRO A 195 -21.45 12.68 10.18
CA PRO A 195 -22.04 13.50 11.25
C PRO A 195 -22.98 14.60 10.72
N THR A 196 -23.26 14.64 9.42
CA THR A 196 -24.14 15.65 8.83
C THR A 196 -25.56 15.42 9.36
N GLU A 197 -26.19 16.49 9.85
CA GLU A 197 -27.58 16.45 10.29
C GLU A 197 -28.50 16.07 9.13
N LEU A 198 -29.54 15.29 9.44
CA LEU A 198 -30.44 14.72 8.45
C LEU A 198 -31.83 15.36 8.56
N ALA A 199 -32.36 15.81 7.43
CA ALA A 199 -33.70 16.38 7.29
C ALA A 199 -34.60 15.50 6.41
N ASP A 200 -35.90 15.81 6.42
CA ASP A 200 -36.89 15.14 5.59
C ASP A 200 -36.62 15.41 4.11
N GLY A 201 -36.63 14.33 3.31
CA GLY A 201 -36.40 14.38 1.87
C GLY A 201 -34.93 14.36 1.47
N ASP A 202 -33.99 14.26 2.43
CA ASP A 202 -32.56 14.22 2.13
C ASP A 202 -32.17 13.01 1.27
N TYR A 203 -31.06 13.17 0.55
CA TYR A 203 -30.46 12.13 -0.28
C TYR A 203 -29.12 11.70 0.31
N ILE A 204 -28.99 10.41 0.62
CA ILE A 204 -27.77 9.80 1.12
C ILE A 204 -27.24 8.84 0.05
N THR A 205 -26.00 9.01 -0.36
CA THR A 205 -25.24 8.04 -1.14
C THR A 205 -24.36 7.22 -0.20
N PHE A 206 -24.45 5.90 -0.32
CA PHE A 206 -23.59 4.94 0.34
C PHE A 206 -23.05 3.95 -0.70
N ASP A 207 -21.83 4.20 -1.18
CA ASP A 207 -21.14 3.32 -2.12
C ASP A 207 -20.08 2.52 -1.37
N ARG A 208 -20.20 1.20 -1.39
CA ARG A 208 -19.27 0.31 -0.70
C ARG A 208 -18.01 0.12 -1.52
N ALA A 209 -16.87 0.18 -0.87
CA ALA A 209 -15.59 -0.08 -1.47
C ALA A 209 -15.40 -1.57 -1.73
N ARG A 210 -14.79 -1.87 -2.88
CA ARG A 210 -14.54 -3.21 -3.38
C ARG A 210 -13.07 -3.32 -3.74
N PRO A 211 -12.36 -4.37 -3.28
CA PRO A 211 -10.99 -4.58 -3.68
C PRO A 211 -10.97 -5.06 -5.14
N LEU A 212 -10.22 -4.38 -5.99
CA LEU A 212 -9.97 -4.76 -7.38
C LEU A 212 -8.48 -5.08 -7.51
N THR A 213 -8.17 -6.32 -7.81
CA THR A 213 -6.81 -6.78 -8.08
C THR A 213 -6.57 -6.71 -9.59
N LEU A 214 -5.69 -5.80 -10.01
CA LEU A 214 -5.27 -5.65 -11.40
C LEU A 214 -4.04 -6.50 -11.67
N MET A 215 -4.09 -7.33 -12.71
CA MET A 215 -2.95 -8.08 -13.22
C MET A 215 -2.54 -7.51 -14.58
N GLU A 216 -1.41 -6.80 -14.61
CA GLU A 216 -0.91 -6.06 -15.80
C GLU A 216 0.53 -6.50 -16.10
N GLY A 217 0.78 -7.12 -17.27
CA GLY A 217 2.14 -7.52 -17.67
C GLY A 217 2.85 -8.44 -16.67
N GLY A 218 2.10 -9.34 -16.01
CA GLY A 218 2.64 -10.24 -14.98
C GLY A 218 2.87 -9.61 -13.59
N SER A 219 2.52 -8.33 -13.41
CA SER A 219 2.54 -7.65 -12.11
C SER A 219 1.15 -7.56 -11.50
N GLU A 220 1.07 -7.73 -10.18
CA GLU A 220 -0.17 -7.64 -9.42
C GLU A 220 -0.24 -6.32 -8.65
N ARG A 221 -1.37 -5.62 -8.74
CA ARG A 221 -1.64 -4.40 -7.98
C ARG A 221 -3.06 -4.41 -7.45
N GLN A 222 -3.21 -4.35 -6.13
CA GLN A 222 -4.51 -4.23 -5.49
C GLN A 222 -4.89 -2.76 -5.28
N ILE A 223 -6.10 -2.40 -5.66
CA ILE A 223 -6.67 -1.08 -5.47
C ILE A 223 -8.09 -1.19 -4.90
N TRP A 224 -8.60 -0.09 -4.34
CA TRP A 224 -9.98 0.00 -3.86
C TRP A 224 -10.79 0.88 -4.80
N THR A 225 -11.99 0.44 -5.15
CA THR A 225 -12.93 1.19 -5.98
C THR A 225 -14.34 1.13 -5.39
N THR A 226 -15.11 2.20 -5.55
CA THR A 226 -16.54 2.21 -5.22
C THR A 226 -17.42 1.92 -6.44
N ALA A 227 -16.82 1.71 -7.61
CA ALA A 227 -17.54 1.38 -8.83
C ALA A 227 -18.20 -0.01 -8.76
N ALA A 228 -19.40 -0.13 -9.31
CA ALA A 228 -20.15 -1.38 -9.35
C ALA A 228 -19.77 -2.28 -10.54
N SER A 229 -19.25 -1.70 -11.63
CA SER A 229 -18.86 -2.40 -12.86
C SER A 229 -17.36 -2.24 -13.14
N VAL A 230 -16.80 -3.17 -13.94
CA VAL A 230 -15.40 -3.10 -14.40
C VAL A 230 -15.14 -1.84 -15.22
N GLN A 231 -16.05 -1.49 -16.12
CA GLN A 231 -15.94 -0.30 -16.95
C GLN A 231 -15.85 0.98 -16.11
N ASP A 232 -16.74 1.15 -15.14
CA ASP A 232 -16.76 2.32 -14.28
C ASP A 232 -15.51 2.38 -13.38
N ALA A 233 -15.02 1.21 -12.94
CA ALA A 233 -13.79 1.13 -12.16
C ALA A 233 -12.57 1.57 -12.99
N LEU A 234 -12.43 1.10 -14.23
CA LEU A 234 -11.34 1.49 -15.12
C LEU A 234 -11.44 2.97 -15.50
N ALA A 235 -12.64 3.48 -15.78
CA ALA A 235 -12.87 4.89 -16.07
C ALA A 235 -12.50 5.79 -14.88
N GLY A 236 -12.85 5.38 -13.65
CA GLY A 236 -12.46 6.08 -12.42
C GLY A 236 -10.94 6.13 -12.18
N LEU A 237 -10.19 5.20 -12.80
CA LEU A 237 -8.73 5.17 -12.78
C LEU A 237 -8.10 5.89 -13.97
N GLY A 238 -8.91 6.45 -14.88
CA GLY A 238 -8.44 7.07 -16.11
C GLY A 238 -7.86 6.06 -17.12
N MET A 239 -8.26 4.79 -17.05
CA MET A 239 -7.80 3.74 -17.95
C MET A 239 -8.85 3.44 -19.02
N GLU A 240 -8.42 3.47 -20.27
CA GLU A 240 -9.22 3.03 -21.41
C GLU A 240 -8.74 1.65 -21.86
N ALA A 241 -9.66 0.68 -21.90
CA ALA A 241 -9.36 -0.67 -22.32
C ALA A 241 -10.49 -1.23 -23.17
N ALA A 242 -10.13 -1.87 -24.28
CA ALA A 242 -11.07 -2.58 -25.12
C ALA A 242 -11.48 -3.91 -24.47
N PRO A 243 -12.68 -4.45 -24.75
CA PRO A 243 -13.12 -5.72 -24.16
C PRO A 243 -12.17 -6.90 -24.41
N ILE A 244 -11.45 -6.91 -25.53
CA ILE A 244 -10.46 -7.97 -25.86
C ILE A 244 -9.19 -7.89 -25.02
N GLN A 245 -8.95 -6.76 -24.34
CA GLN A 245 -7.76 -6.51 -23.52
C GLN A 245 -7.99 -6.87 -22.06
N MET A 246 -9.13 -7.48 -21.70
CA MET A 246 -9.47 -7.80 -20.32
C MET A 246 -10.03 -9.22 -20.21
N SER A 247 -9.82 -9.84 -19.05
CA SER A 247 -10.26 -11.21 -18.76
C SER A 247 -11.78 -11.35 -18.52
N THR A 248 -12.50 -10.26 -18.31
CA THR A 248 -13.95 -10.26 -18.08
C THR A 248 -14.64 -9.14 -18.87
N SER A 249 -15.97 -9.18 -18.92
CA SER A 249 -16.77 -8.15 -19.59
C SER A 249 -16.62 -6.77 -18.90
N PRO A 250 -16.60 -5.65 -19.64
CA PRO A 250 -16.67 -4.30 -19.06
C PRO A 250 -17.91 -4.09 -18.17
N ASP A 251 -19.03 -4.72 -18.52
CA ASP A 251 -20.29 -4.63 -17.77
C ASP A 251 -20.34 -5.62 -16.58
N ALA A 252 -19.29 -6.41 -16.37
CA ALA A 252 -19.24 -7.35 -15.26
C ALA A 252 -19.31 -6.62 -13.92
N VAL A 253 -20.20 -7.11 -13.05
CA VAL A 253 -20.36 -6.57 -11.69
C VAL A 253 -19.16 -6.97 -10.83
N ILE A 254 -18.56 -6.00 -10.15
CA ILE A 254 -17.47 -6.24 -9.19
C ILE A 254 -18.09 -6.71 -7.86
N PRO A 255 -17.83 -7.93 -7.36
CA PRO A 255 -18.34 -8.36 -6.06
C PRO A 255 -17.75 -7.57 -4.90
N LEU A 256 -18.46 -7.48 -3.77
CA LEU A 256 -17.94 -6.85 -2.54
C LEU A 256 -16.71 -7.59 -1.97
N ALA A 257 -16.62 -8.91 -2.20
CA ALA A 257 -15.46 -9.72 -1.83
C ALA A 257 -14.21 -9.38 -2.67
N GLY A 258 -14.42 -8.68 -3.79
CA GLY A 258 -13.39 -8.28 -4.74
C GLY A 258 -13.46 -9.00 -6.08
N LEU A 259 -12.66 -8.51 -7.01
CA LEU A 259 -12.51 -9.05 -8.35
C LEU A 259 -11.02 -9.05 -8.74
N SER A 260 -10.55 -10.14 -9.35
CA SER A 260 -9.26 -10.18 -10.03
C SER A 260 -9.48 -9.93 -11.52
N LEU A 261 -8.85 -8.90 -12.05
CA LEU A 261 -8.96 -8.45 -13.44
C LEU A 261 -7.58 -8.48 -14.09
N GLU A 262 -7.39 -9.42 -15.01
CA GLU A 262 -6.26 -9.39 -15.93
C GLU A 262 -6.52 -8.38 -17.06
N LEU A 263 -5.54 -7.50 -17.28
CA LEU A 263 -5.58 -6.39 -18.22
C LEU A 263 -4.32 -6.39 -19.10
N SER A 264 -4.53 -6.41 -20.41
CA SER A 264 -3.52 -6.49 -21.46
C SER A 264 -3.63 -5.27 -22.38
N VAL A 265 -3.48 -4.08 -21.82
CA VAL A 265 -3.45 -2.82 -22.57
C VAL A 265 -2.02 -2.61 -23.09
N PRO A 266 -1.79 -2.66 -24.42
CA PRO A 266 -0.49 -2.40 -24.98
C PRO A 266 -0.14 -0.91 -24.81
N ARG A 267 1.05 -0.64 -24.28
CA ARG A 267 1.57 0.71 -24.08
C ARG A 267 2.88 0.86 -24.84
N ASN A 268 3.03 1.95 -25.57
CA ASN A 268 4.26 2.27 -26.31
C ASN A 268 5.10 3.25 -25.50
N ILE A 269 6.28 2.82 -25.05
CA ILE A 269 7.14 3.58 -24.14
C ILE A 269 8.57 3.65 -24.68
N THR A 270 9.42 4.50 -24.12
CA THR A 270 10.86 4.44 -24.35
C THR A 270 11.59 4.02 -23.08
N LEU A 271 12.54 3.10 -23.20
CA LEU A 271 13.35 2.60 -22.09
C LEU A 271 14.83 2.83 -22.37
N ALA A 272 15.55 3.32 -21.37
CA ALA A 272 17.01 3.40 -21.36
C ALA A 272 17.56 2.84 -20.04
N ASP A 273 18.56 1.97 -20.14
CA ASP A 273 19.28 1.43 -19.00
C ASP A 273 20.70 2.00 -18.91
N GLY A 274 20.96 2.79 -17.88
CA GLY A 274 22.24 3.43 -17.64
C GLY A 274 22.64 4.35 -18.82
N PRO A 275 23.84 4.16 -19.42
CA PRO A 275 24.31 4.97 -20.54
C PRO A 275 23.73 4.54 -21.91
N ALA A 276 22.87 3.51 -21.96
CA ALA A 276 22.28 3.07 -23.22
C ALA A 276 21.36 4.14 -23.83
N ALA A 277 21.28 4.17 -25.16
CA ALA A 277 20.34 5.04 -25.86
C ALA A 277 18.89 4.61 -25.57
N GLN A 278 17.97 5.58 -25.54
CA GLN A 278 16.54 5.29 -25.41
C GLN A 278 16.06 4.43 -26.58
N ALA A 279 15.45 3.30 -26.27
CA ALA A 279 14.87 2.39 -27.25
C ALA A 279 13.34 2.36 -27.10
N PRO A 280 12.57 2.38 -28.20
CA PRO A 280 11.13 2.18 -28.14
C PRO A 280 10.83 0.73 -27.73
N LEU A 281 9.84 0.55 -26.88
CA LEU A 281 9.38 -0.73 -26.37
C LEU A 281 7.85 -0.72 -26.24
N THR A 282 7.21 -1.85 -26.58
CA THR A 282 5.79 -2.07 -26.32
C THR A 282 5.65 -3.05 -25.16
N THR A 283 4.87 -2.70 -24.14
CA THR A 283 4.66 -3.50 -22.92
C THR A 283 3.19 -3.54 -22.54
N THR A 284 2.77 -4.52 -21.73
CA THR A 284 1.44 -4.53 -21.11
C THR A 284 1.50 -4.24 -19.61
N ALA A 285 2.69 -4.00 -19.05
CA ALA A 285 2.86 -3.64 -17.65
C ALA A 285 2.15 -2.32 -17.31
N GLY A 286 1.51 -2.28 -16.13
CA GLY A 286 0.76 -1.13 -15.64
C GLY A 286 1.60 -0.08 -14.91
N THR A 287 2.79 -0.45 -14.43
CA THR A 287 3.69 0.40 -13.65
C THR A 287 5.14 0.24 -14.11
N VAL A 288 5.99 1.22 -13.77
CA VAL A 288 7.43 1.14 -14.04
C VAL A 288 8.04 -0.11 -13.41
N ALA A 289 7.68 -0.45 -12.17
CA ALA A 289 8.11 -1.68 -11.50
C ALA A 289 7.76 -2.92 -12.30
N GLY A 290 6.52 -2.99 -12.81
CA GLY A 290 6.09 -4.12 -13.62
C GLY A 290 6.80 -4.22 -14.96
N LEU A 291 7.10 -3.09 -15.61
CA LEU A 291 7.91 -3.05 -16.82
C LEU A 291 9.33 -3.57 -16.55
N LEU A 292 9.96 -3.16 -15.44
CA LEU A 292 11.28 -3.65 -15.08
C LEU A 292 11.27 -5.15 -14.84
N ALA A 293 10.26 -5.68 -14.14
CA ALA A 293 10.09 -7.11 -13.94
C ALA A 293 9.88 -7.87 -15.25
N GLU A 294 9.03 -7.35 -16.16
CA GLU A 294 8.78 -7.91 -17.49
C GLU A 294 10.06 -7.98 -18.33
N GLN A 295 10.91 -6.95 -18.26
CA GLN A 295 12.20 -6.91 -18.96
C GLN A 295 13.33 -7.68 -18.22
N GLY A 296 13.04 -8.28 -17.05
CA GLY A 296 14.04 -8.98 -16.23
C GLY A 296 15.09 -8.04 -15.62
N ILE A 297 14.79 -6.75 -15.50
CA ILE A 297 15.68 -5.73 -14.97
C ILE A 297 15.51 -5.63 -13.45
N THR A 298 16.58 -5.89 -12.70
CA THR A 298 16.61 -5.67 -11.25
C THR A 298 17.42 -4.41 -10.95
N LEU A 299 16.91 -3.54 -10.09
CA LEU A 299 17.63 -2.36 -9.60
C LEU A 299 18.59 -2.77 -8.49
N GLY A 300 19.83 -2.28 -8.56
CA GLY A 300 20.78 -2.34 -7.44
C GLY A 300 20.35 -1.44 -6.27
N PRO A 301 21.05 -1.51 -5.13
CA PRO A 301 20.69 -0.74 -3.93
C PRO A 301 20.76 0.78 -4.14
N ASP A 302 21.66 1.24 -5.01
CA ASP A 302 21.86 2.65 -5.30
C ASP A 302 21.18 3.09 -6.62
N ASP A 303 20.66 2.14 -7.39
CA ASP A 303 20.04 2.42 -8.69
C ASP A 303 18.67 3.07 -8.52
N VAL A 304 18.31 3.94 -9.47
CA VAL A 304 17.03 4.66 -9.45
C VAL A 304 16.36 4.55 -10.81
N ALA A 305 15.05 4.28 -10.83
CA ALA A 305 14.22 4.45 -12.01
C ALA A 305 13.57 5.83 -12.00
N VAL A 306 13.57 6.49 -13.16
CA VAL A 306 12.90 7.77 -13.40
C VAL A 306 11.94 7.58 -14.57
N PRO A 307 10.61 7.67 -14.36
CA PRO A 307 9.90 7.87 -13.10
C PRO A 307 10.04 6.72 -12.09
N SER A 308 9.56 6.95 -10.86
CA SER A 308 9.66 5.96 -9.77
C SER A 308 8.97 4.63 -10.11
N PRO A 309 9.38 3.50 -9.49
CA PRO A 309 8.80 2.17 -9.77
C PRO A 309 7.27 2.10 -9.62
N ASP A 310 6.68 2.85 -8.69
CA ASP A 310 5.23 2.83 -8.44
C ASP A 310 4.43 3.71 -9.43
N THR A 311 5.10 4.47 -10.28
CA THR A 311 4.45 5.33 -11.27
C THR A 311 3.73 4.48 -12.31
N ALA A 312 2.46 4.82 -12.57
CA ALA A 312 1.66 4.20 -13.62
C ALA A 312 2.22 4.51 -15.01
N LEU A 313 2.22 3.52 -15.90
CA LEU A 313 2.68 3.69 -17.28
C LEU A 313 1.57 4.21 -18.17
N ALA A 314 1.91 5.22 -18.97
CA ALA A 314 1.08 5.79 -20.01
C ALA A 314 1.82 5.74 -21.35
N ASP A 315 1.08 5.85 -22.45
CA ASP A 315 1.68 5.91 -23.78
C ASP A 315 2.63 7.10 -23.93
N GLY A 316 3.76 6.85 -24.59
CA GLY A 316 4.83 7.82 -24.83
C GLY A 316 5.70 8.14 -23.63
N ILE A 317 5.48 7.52 -22.46
CA ILE A 317 6.31 7.76 -21.28
C ILE A 317 7.75 7.27 -21.52
N ALA A 318 8.71 8.07 -21.07
CA ALA A 318 10.12 7.71 -21.10
C ALA A 318 10.56 7.21 -19.72
N VAL A 319 11.11 6.01 -19.66
CA VAL A 319 11.64 5.38 -18.45
C VAL A 319 13.16 5.31 -18.58
N GLN A 320 13.86 5.93 -17.63
CA GLN A 320 15.31 5.92 -17.53
C GLN A 320 15.72 5.21 -16.24
N ILE A 321 16.56 4.20 -16.36
CA ILE A 321 17.26 3.61 -15.22
C ILE A 321 18.60 4.32 -15.08
N VAL A 322 18.86 4.85 -13.91
CA VAL A 322 20.14 5.45 -13.53
C VAL A 322 20.89 4.42 -12.70
N ARG A 323 22.00 3.92 -13.26
CA ARG A 323 22.85 2.92 -12.61
C ARG A 323 23.89 3.62 -11.75
N ASN A 324 23.71 3.59 -10.43
CA ASN A 324 24.65 4.19 -9.50
C ASN A 324 25.49 3.10 -8.82
N GLY A 325 26.68 3.47 -8.40
CA GLY A 325 27.48 2.60 -7.56
C GLY A 325 28.62 3.34 -6.91
N GLU A 326 29.13 2.76 -5.83
CA GLU A 326 30.36 3.19 -5.20
C GLU A 326 31.34 2.01 -5.06
N GLY A 327 32.64 2.33 -5.09
CA GLY A 327 33.68 1.33 -4.91
C GLY A 327 34.97 1.94 -4.38
N GLU A 328 35.74 1.15 -3.63
CA GLU A 328 37.06 1.56 -3.16
C GLU A 328 38.15 1.02 -4.09
N VAL A 329 39.02 1.91 -4.57
CA VAL A 329 40.15 1.60 -5.45
C VAL A 329 41.43 2.02 -4.75
N ILE A 330 42.48 1.20 -4.85
CA ILE A 330 43.82 1.56 -4.40
C ILE A 330 44.49 2.35 -5.51
N GLU A 331 44.79 3.61 -5.26
CA GLU A 331 45.47 4.51 -6.18
C GLU A 331 46.92 4.70 -5.75
N THR A 332 47.87 4.34 -6.62
CA THR A 332 49.31 4.50 -6.37
C THR A 332 49.85 5.72 -7.12
N ARG A 333 50.54 6.61 -6.41
CA ARG A 333 51.25 7.78 -6.94
C ARG A 333 52.74 7.63 -6.67
N GLN A 334 53.57 8.01 -7.65
CA GLN A 334 55.02 8.04 -7.47
C GLN A 334 55.43 9.33 -6.76
N ILE A 335 56.40 9.21 -5.86
CA ILE A 335 57.05 10.36 -5.22
C ILE A 335 58.41 10.55 -5.91
N ALA A 336 58.63 11.71 -6.50
CA ALA A 336 59.90 12.01 -7.17
C ALA A 336 61.08 11.98 -6.17
N PRO A 337 62.28 11.52 -6.60
CA PRO A 337 63.50 11.63 -5.82
C PRO A 337 63.77 13.08 -5.36
N PRO A 338 63.97 13.35 -4.06
CA PRO A 338 64.46 14.65 -3.63
C PRO A 338 65.90 14.83 -4.12
N GLU A 339 66.30 16.07 -4.44
CA GLU A 339 67.66 16.38 -4.85
C GLU A 339 68.60 16.51 -3.65
N GLN A 340 69.73 15.82 -3.70
CA GLN A 340 70.88 16.01 -2.83
C GLN A 340 71.97 16.72 -3.62
N ILE A 341 72.25 17.97 -3.26
CA ILE A 341 73.22 18.81 -3.96
C ILE A 341 74.61 18.60 -3.35
N ILE A 342 75.59 18.37 -4.21
CA ILE A 342 77.02 18.32 -3.85
C ILE A 342 77.74 19.41 -4.64
N GLU A 343 78.45 20.29 -3.97
CA GLU A 343 79.25 21.32 -4.62
C GLU A 343 80.52 20.70 -5.23
N ASP A 344 80.81 21.04 -6.49
CA ASP A 344 82.02 20.59 -7.18
C ASP A 344 82.84 21.81 -7.61
N PRO A 345 84.04 22.03 -7.02
CA PRO A 345 84.89 23.16 -7.37
C PRO A 345 85.57 22.99 -8.73
N GLU A 346 85.59 21.78 -9.30
CA GLU A 346 86.21 21.50 -10.61
C GLU A 346 85.24 21.77 -11.76
N THR A 347 83.94 21.94 -11.47
CA THR A 347 82.90 22.20 -12.47
C THR A 347 82.58 23.71 -12.53
N PRO A 348 82.47 24.32 -13.72
CA PRO A 348 82.16 25.74 -13.87
C PRO A 348 80.89 26.16 -13.13
N ARG A 349 80.93 27.35 -12.52
CA ARG A 349 79.80 27.90 -11.78
C ARG A 349 78.54 27.96 -12.65
N GLY A 350 77.46 27.35 -12.16
CA GLY A 350 76.15 27.34 -12.82
C GLY A 350 75.85 26.09 -13.62
N GLU A 351 76.84 25.24 -13.90
CA GLU A 351 76.59 23.92 -14.48
C GLU A 351 76.05 22.93 -13.42
N ARG A 352 75.15 22.06 -13.86
CA ARG A 352 74.51 21.04 -13.03
C ARG A 352 74.67 19.67 -13.68
N GLU A 353 75.27 18.73 -12.97
CA GLU A 353 75.43 17.36 -13.44
C GLU A 353 74.70 16.39 -12.51
N VAL A 354 73.96 15.45 -13.09
CA VAL A 354 73.25 14.42 -12.32
C VAL A 354 74.16 13.20 -12.20
N VAL A 355 74.72 12.98 -11.02
CA VAL A 355 75.65 11.87 -10.76
C VAL A 355 74.90 10.58 -10.44
N ASP A 356 73.80 10.68 -9.69
CA ASP A 356 72.90 9.56 -9.39
C ASP A 356 71.46 10.01 -9.59
N PRO A 357 70.66 9.36 -10.46
CA PRO A 357 69.25 9.71 -10.66
C PRO A 357 68.34 9.38 -9.47
N GLY A 358 68.82 8.66 -8.46
CA GLY A 358 68.01 8.23 -7.31
C GLY A 358 66.95 7.19 -7.69
N ARG A 359 65.99 6.94 -6.79
CA ARG A 359 64.85 6.04 -7.04
C ARG A 359 63.55 6.69 -6.60
N PRO A 360 62.52 6.72 -7.45
CA PRO A 360 61.22 7.24 -7.04
C PRO A 360 60.65 6.39 -5.90
N GLY A 361 59.99 7.06 -4.97
CA GLY A 361 59.17 6.44 -3.94
C GLY A 361 57.78 6.13 -4.48
N GLU A 362 56.97 5.48 -3.66
CA GLU A 362 55.58 5.17 -3.97
C GLU A 362 54.71 5.52 -2.77
N GLN A 363 53.53 6.07 -3.02
CA GLN A 363 52.49 6.27 -2.02
C GLN A 363 51.18 5.78 -2.60
N SER A 364 50.50 4.90 -1.88
CA SER A 364 49.14 4.50 -2.21
C SER A 364 48.12 5.20 -1.31
N ALA A 365 46.90 5.34 -1.81
CA ALA A 365 45.75 5.79 -1.06
C ALA A 365 44.53 4.94 -1.44
N VAL A 366 43.65 4.68 -0.49
CA VAL A 366 42.35 4.06 -0.79
C VAL A 366 41.38 5.19 -1.09
N VAL A 367 40.85 5.19 -2.32
CA VAL A 367 39.94 6.21 -2.85
C VAL A 367 38.60 5.57 -3.10
N ARG A 368 37.53 6.17 -2.57
CA ARG A 368 36.16 5.83 -2.92
C ARG A 368 35.76 6.59 -4.18
N VAL A 369 35.25 5.85 -5.15
CA VAL A 369 34.82 6.34 -6.46
C VAL A 369 33.30 6.17 -6.54
N TYR A 370 32.59 7.24 -6.87
CA TYR A 370 31.15 7.23 -7.12
C TYR A 370 30.93 7.27 -8.62
N VAL A 371 30.08 6.36 -9.10
CA VAL A 371 29.82 6.13 -10.52
C VAL A 371 28.33 6.32 -10.79
N GLN A 372 28.01 7.05 -11.85
CA GLN A 372 26.65 7.20 -12.38
C GLN A 372 26.66 6.82 -13.85
N ASN A 373 25.80 5.88 -14.26
CA ASN A 373 25.73 5.35 -15.62
C ASN A 373 27.10 4.88 -16.17
N GLY A 374 27.92 4.29 -15.30
CA GLY A 374 29.27 3.83 -15.66
C GLY A 374 30.33 4.94 -15.77
N GLN A 375 29.99 6.20 -15.51
CA GLN A 375 30.92 7.34 -15.50
C GLN A 375 31.24 7.76 -14.06
N GLU A 376 32.53 7.98 -13.76
CA GLU A 376 32.96 8.53 -12.46
C GLU A 376 32.48 9.99 -12.33
N VAL A 377 31.65 10.25 -11.33
CA VAL A 377 31.11 11.59 -11.04
C VAL A 377 31.79 12.25 -9.85
N ARG A 378 32.34 11.47 -8.93
CA ARG A 378 33.02 11.96 -7.73
C ARG A 378 34.06 10.95 -7.23
N ARG A 379 35.14 11.46 -6.65
CA ARG A 379 36.15 10.67 -5.94
C ARG A 379 36.53 11.30 -4.61
N GLU A 380 36.81 10.46 -3.63
CA GLU A 380 37.14 10.88 -2.27
C GLU A 380 38.20 9.96 -1.64
N GLN A 381 39.27 10.52 -1.09
CA GLN A 381 40.27 9.74 -0.39
C GLN A 381 39.74 9.31 0.98
N VAL A 382 39.58 8.01 1.21
CA VAL A 382 39.06 7.45 2.46
C VAL A 382 40.19 7.30 3.48
N ARG A 383 41.34 6.77 3.05
CA ARG A 383 42.51 6.59 3.91
C ARG A 383 43.81 6.56 3.11
N ALA A 384 44.91 6.89 3.79
CA ALA A 384 46.25 6.65 3.26
C ALA A 384 46.54 5.14 3.21
N GLY A 385 47.28 4.70 2.18
CA GLY A 385 47.77 3.35 2.00
C GLY A 385 49.24 3.20 2.43
N SER A 386 49.94 2.26 1.80
CA SER A 386 51.38 2.08 1.98
C SER A 386 52.18 3.23 1.38
N SER A 387 53.33 3.53 1.99
CA SER A 387 54.30 4.48 1.44
C SER A 387 55.72 3.91 1.52
N THR A 388 56.41 3.93 0.38
CA THR A 388 57.84 3.62 0.24
C THR A 388 58.56 4.93 -0.06
N PRO A 389 59.48 5.39 0.80
CA PRO A 389 60.17 6.67 0.58
C PRO A 389 61.07 6.63 -0.66
N PRO A 390 61.23 7.75 -1.39
CA PRO A 390 62.19 7.85 -2.48
C PRO A 390 63.64 7.81 -1.97
N SER A 391 64.54 7.30 -2.80
CA SER A 391 65.99 7.51 -2.62
C SER A 391 66.40 8.81 -3.32
N PRO A 392 67.16 9.69 -2.65
CA PRO A 392 67.55 10.99 -3.21
C PRO A 392 68.37 10.81 -4.49
N ARG A 393 68.23 11.78 -5.41
CA ARG A 393 69.10 11.90 -6.59
C ARG A 393 70.26 12.82 -6.26
N VAL A 394 71.47 12.46 -6.65
CA VAL A 394 72.67 13.27 -6.40
C VAL A 394 72.90 14.18 -7.60
N VAL A 395 72.92 15.48 -7.36
CA VAL A 395 73.21 16.51 -8.35
C VAL A 395 74.44 17.28 -7.93
N LYS A 396 75.48 17.24 -8.75
CA LYS A 396 76.64 18.11 -8.60
C LYS A 396 76.32 19.49 -9.16
N VAL A 397 76.70 20.52 -8.42
CA VAL A 397 76.57 21.91 -8.87
C VAL A 397 77.98 22.51 -8.89
N GLY A 398 78.36 23.05 -10.04
CA GLY A 398 79.66 23.69 -10.20
C GLY A 398 79.78 24.92 -9.33
N THR A 399 80.88 25.01 -8.60
CA THR A 399 81.28 26.19 -7.81
C THR A 399 82.62 26.76 -8.28
N GLY A 400 83.26 26.11 -9.25
CA GLY A 400 84.51 26.55 -9.86
C GLY A 400 84.35 27.91 -10.53
N ASP A 401 85.27 28.82 -10.23
CA ASP A 401 85.36 30.08 -10.94
C ASP A 401 85.77 29.79 -12.40
N GLU A 402 85.24 30.59 -13.33
CA GLU A 402 85.47 30.41 -14.77
C GLU A 402 86.98 30.35 -15.06
N PRO A 403 87.49 29.33 -15.80
CA PRO A 403 88.90 29.28 -16.13
C PRO A 403 89.29 30.57 -16.85
N GLU A 404 90.27 31.27 -16.30
CA GLU A 404 90.84 32.48 -16.88
C GLU A 404 91.25 32.15 -18.33
N PRO A 405 90.81 32.93 -19.34
CA PRO A 405 91.07 32.60 -20.74
C PRO A 405 92.57 32.44 -20.95
N GLU A 406 92.99 31.31 -21.52
CA GLU A 406 94.40 31.06 -21.83
C GLU A 406 94.94 32.24 -22.67
N PRO A 407 96.10 32.81 -22.31
CA PRO A 407 96.70 33.85 -23.12
C PRO A 407 97.00 33.27 -24.51
N GLU A 408 96.46 33.90 -25.55
CA GLU A 408 96.82 33.60 -26.95
C GLU A 408 98.35 33.70 -27.07
N GLU A 409 99.03 32.58 -27.30
CA GLU A 409 100.45 32.59 -27.65
C GLU A 409 100.59 33.25 -29.04
N GLU A 410 101.03 34.52 -29.05
CA GLU A 410 101.33 35.33 -30.25
C GLU A 410 102.53 34.82 -31.07
#